data_AF-A0A1J5ENL1-F1
#
_entry.id   AF-A0A1J5ENL1-F1
#
_cell.length_a   1.000
_cell.length_b   1.000
_cell.length_c   1.000
_cell.angle_alpha   90.00
_cell.angle_beta   90.00
_cell.angle_gamma   90.00
#
_symmetry.space_group_name_H-M   'P 1'
#
loop_
_entity.id
_entity.type
_entity.pdbx_description
1 polymer ?
#
loop_
_entity_poly.entity_id
_entity_poly.type
_entity_poly.pdbx_seq_one_letter_code
_entity_poly.pdbx_strand_id
1 'polypeptide(L)'
;MQDKEMLLFPFLGGLFSLLFSLALLYPTVISGLLERGSETQINVLGYVLTFVVYLGLAFIATFFNVCVVYTTKVRFEGGNATFMDSIKFAMTRLPRILAWSAVSATVGLLLHMLDQLANRLGGVGGMLFSFIQKMLGLAWSVVTVFVVPAMVYEDLGPFDAIKSSVEALKKTWGESLIRHYGLGLVKAIFLVVGVVVGIFLIIALSKLGGIGTVLGIVLLICYVMMVILVFSVLNGVFNTALFVYANEGQAASAFGEDVLSGAFRAK
;
A
#
# COMPACT_ATOMS: atom_id res chain seq x y z
N MET A 1 29.01 -2.04 17.01
CA MET A 1 29.49 -1.79 15.63
C MET A 1 28.70 -2.57 14.56
N GLN A 2 27.91 -3.59 14.91
CA GLN A 2 27.19 -4.49 13.99
C GLN A 2 26.00 -3.86 13.22
N ASP A 3 25.47 -2.70 13.64
CA ASP A 3 24.35 -2.03 12.96
C ASP A 3 24.77 -1.19 11.76
N LYS A 4 26.04 -0.78 11.68
CA LYS A 4 26.51 0.09 10.59
C LYS A 4 26.45 -0.59 9.22
N GLU A 5 26.66 -1.91 9.18
CA GLU A 5 26.58 -2.69 7.93
C GLU A 5 25.16 -2.78 7.38
N MET A 6 24.13 -2.80 8.24
CA MET A 6 22.74 -2.84 7.79
C MET A 6 22.30 -1.52 7.13
N LEU A 7 22.89 -0.39 7.53
CA LEU A 7 22.63 0.91 6.92
C LEU A 7 23.24 1.04 5.52
N LEU A 8 24.23 0.22 5.17
CA LEU A 8 24.84 0.24 3.84
C LEU A 8 23.87 -0.23 2.76
N PHE A 9 22.96 -1.18 3.05
CA PHE A 9 22.03 -1.68 2.03
C PHE A 9 20.99 -0.63 1.60
N PRO A 10 20.26 0.06 2.50
CA PRO A 10 19.36 1.14 2.10
C PRO A 10 20.09 2.30 1.43
N PHE A 11 21.30 2.64 1.89
CA PHE A 11 22.10 3.70 1.29
C PHE A 11 22.51 3.36 -0.15
N LEU A 12 23.08 2.18 -0.38
CA LEU A 12 23.48 1.74 -1.72
C LEU A 12 22.26 1.52 -2.61
N GLY A 13 21.16 0.99 -2.08
CA GLY A 13 19.90 0.88 -2.81
C GLY A 13 19.40 2.23 -3.28
N GLY A 14 19.33 3.23 -2.38
CA GLY A 14 18.95 4.60 -2.74
C GLY A 14 19.90 5.23 -3.75
N LEU A 15 21.22 5.07 -3.57
CA LEU A 15 22.23 5.58 -4.48
C LEU A 15 22.10 4.97 -5.89
N PHE A 16 22.01 3.64 -5.99
CA PHE A 16 21.88 2.96 -7.28
C PHE A 16 20.53 3.23 -7.95
N SER A 17 19.44 3.29 -7.19
CA SER A 17 18.15 3.71 -7.72
C SER A 17 18.21 5.14 -8.29
N LEU A 18 18.85 6.07 -7.58
CA LEU A 18 19.02 7.45 -8.03
C LEU A 18 19.90 7.54 -9.29
N LEU A 19 21.04 6.86 -9.32
CA LEU A 19 21.91 6.78 -10.50
C LEU A 19 21.19 6.17 -11.70
N PHE A 20 20.43 5.09 -11.48
CA PHE A 20 19.65 4.43 -12.52
C PHE A 20 18.56 5.34 -13.09
N SER A 21 17.79 6.01 -12.22
CA SER A 21 16.79 7.00 -12.64
C SER A 21 17.43 8.14 -13.42
N LEU A 22 18.55 8.69 -12.96
CA LEU A 22 19.26 9.75 -13.68
C LEU A 22 19.75 9.26 -15.05
N ALA A 23 20.39 8.09 -15.12
CA ALA A 23 20.91 7.55 -16.38
C ALA A 23 19.81 7.32 -17.43
N LEU A 24 18.62 6.86 -17.03
CA LEU A 24 17.50 6.60 -17.95
C LEU A 24 16.62 7.81 -18.25
N LEU A 25 16.46 8.73 -17.30
CA LEU A 25 15.64 9.93 -17.50
C LEU A 25 16.43 11.09 -18.13
N TYR A 26 17.76 11.09 -18.03
CA TYR A 26 18.60 12.13 -18.61
C TYR A 26 18.38 12.32 -20.12
N PRO A 27 18.35 11.26 -20.95
CA PRO A 27 18.10 11.41 -22.39
C PRO A 27 16.71 11.97 -22.71
N THR A 28 15.68 11.55 -21.98
CA THR A 28 14.29 11.97 -22.21
C THR A 28 14.01 13.39 -21.74
N VAL A 29 14.59 13.79 -20.61
CA VAL A 29 14.50 15.16 -20.09
C VAL A 29 15.26 16.12 -21.01
N ILE A 30 16.46 15.76 -21.48
CA ILE A 30 17.24 16.60 -22.39
C ILE A 30 16.58 16.71 -23.77
N SER A 31 16.11 15.60 -24.35
CA SER A 31 15.39 15.65 -25.62
C SER A 31 14.14 16.53 -25.52
N GLY A 32 13.38 16.42 -24.42
CA GLY A 32 12.20 17.27 -24.19
C GLY A 32 12.51 18.73 -23.90
N LEU A 33 13.67 19.05 -23.31
CA LEU A 33 14.13 20.43 -23.10
C LEU A 33 14.67 21.08 -24.39
N LEU A 34 15.30 20.30 -25.26
CA LEU A 34 15.81 20.75 -26.57
C LEU A 34 14.68 20.89 -27.60
N GLU A 35 13.68 20.01 -27.57
CA GLU A 35 12.47 20.09 -28.38
C GLU A 35 11.40 20.96 -27.69
N ARG A 36 11.64 22.27 -27.60
CA ARG A 36 10.59 23.22 -27.17
C ARG A 36 9.48 23.28 -28.24
N GLY A 37 8.45 22.44 -28.11
CA GLY A 37 7.17 22.63 -28.80
C GLY A 37 6.57 21.43 -29.54
N SER A 38 7.18 20.24 -29.49
CA SER A 38 6.46 19.02 -29.92
C SER A 38 5.55 18.59 -28.75
N GLU A 39 4.23 18.56 -28.96
CA GLU A 39 3.37 17.76 -28.07
C GLU A 39 3.96 16.35 -28.07
N THR A 40 4.57 15.95 -26.97
CA THR A 40 5.11 14.61 -26.82
C THR A 40 3.91 13.66 -26.80
N GLN A 41 3.43 13.26 -27.97
CA GLN A 41 2.52 12.14 -28.09
C GLN A 41 3.22 10.98 -27.39
N ILE A 42 2.66 10.54 -26.26
CA ILE A 42 3.21 9.42 -25.49
C ILE A 42 3.08 8.18 -26.39
N ASN A 43 4.14 7.96 -27.15
CA ASN A 43 4.27 6.88 -28.11
C ASN A 43 4.54 5.57 -27.35
N VAL A 44 4.41 4.43 -28.03
CA VAL A 44 4.70 3.10 -27.45
C VAL A 44 6.07 3.08 -26.76
N LEU A 45 7.05 3.81 -27.31
CA LEU A 45 8.39 3.99 -26.75
C LEU A 45 8.40 4.61 -25.33
N GLY A 46 7.51 5.56 -25.04
CA GLY A 46 7.41 6.20 -23.73
C GLY A 46 6.92 5.25 -22.64
N TYR A 47 5.94 4.39 -22.96
CA TYR A 47 5.49 3.34 -22.04
C TYR A 47 6.55 2.27 -21.82
N VAL A 48 7.28 1.87 -22.87
CA VAL A 48 8.40 0.92 -22.75
C VAL A 48 9.51 1.49 -21.86
N LEU A 49 9.92 2.73 -22.06
CA LEU A 49 10.91 3.40 -21.21
C LEU A 49 10.44 3.49 -19.75
N THR A 50 9.19 3.89 -19.53
CA THR A 50 8.58 3.95 -18.20
C THR A 50 8.59 2.58 -17.52
N PHE A 51 8.23 1.52 -18.25
CA PHE A 51 8.29 0.15 -17.74
C PHE A 51 9.72 -0.27 -17.38
N VAL A 52 10.72 0.02 -18.22
CA VAL A 52 12.13 -0.30 -17.96
C VAL A 52 12.63 0.43 -16.71
N VAL A 53 12.24 1.70 -16.53
CA VAL A 53 12.55 2.46 -15.31
C VAL A 53 11.93 1.79 -14.08
N TYR A 54 10.63 1.47 -14.12
CA TYR A 54 9.98 0.77 -13.01
C TYR A 54 10.60 -0.59 -12.72
N LEU A 55 10.94 -1.36 -13.76
CA LEU A 55 11.58 -2.67 -13.66
C LEU A 55 12.94 -2.58 -12.97
N GLY A 56 13.81 -1.68 -13.43
CA GLY A 56 15.14 -1.54 -12.83
C GLY A 56 15.10 -0.99 -11.41
N LEU A 57 14.19 -0.05 -11.12
CA LEU A 57 13.98 0.44 -9.76
C LEU A 57 13.46 -0.66 -8.84
N ALA A 58 12.46 -1.43 -9.27
CA ALA A 58 11.95 -2.57 -8.52
C ALA A 58 13.04 -3.63 -8.29
N PHE A 59 13.89 -3.86 -9.29
CA PHE A 59 15.01 -4.79 -9.20
C PHE A 59 16.06 -4.36 -8.18
N ILE A 60 16.54 -3.13 -8.26
CA ILE A 60 17.52 -2.59 -7.31
C ILE A 60 16.93 -2.63 -5.89
N ALA A 61 15.71 -2.12 -5.70
CA ALA A 61 15.06 -2.10 -4.40
C ALA A 61 14.88 -3.52 -3.82
N THR A 62 14.42 -4.46 -4.62
CA THR A 62 14.23 -5.86 -4.19
C THR A 62 15.57 -6.52 -3.85
N PHE A 63 16.60 -6.30 -4.66
CA PHE A 63 17.93 -6.88 -4.43
C PHE A 63 18.49 -6.47 -3.06
N PHE A 64 18.46 -5.18 -2.73
CA PHE A 64 18.93 -4.71 -1.43
C PHE A 64 18.00 -5.13 -0.28
N ASN A 65 16.69 -5.21 -0.51
CA ASN A 65 15.75 -5.73 0.49
C ASN A 65 16.04 -7.21 0.80
N VAL A 66 16.30 -8.05 -0.21
CA VAL A 66 16.75 -9.44 -0.02
C VAL A 66 18.03 -9.50 0.83
N CYS A 67 18.99 -8.61 0.60
CA CYS A 67 20.21 -8.55 1.41
C CYS A 67 19.90 -8.23 2.89
N VAL A 68 19.03 -7.25 3.15
CA VAL A 68 18.61 -6.89 4.52
C VAL A 68 17.90 -8.05 5.20
N VAL A 69 16.94 -8.68 4.51
CA VAL A 69 16.17 -9.80 5.04
C VAL A 69 17.07 -11.00 5.32
N TYR A 70 18.00 -11.34 4.42
CA TYR A 70 18.96 -12.42 4.65
C TYR A 70 19.88 -12.12 5.84
N THR A 71 20.43 -10.90 5.93
CA THR A 71 21.28 -10.49 7.06
C THR A 71 20.51 -10.62 8.38
N THR A 72 19.25 -10.19 8.38
CA THR A 72 18.36 -10.26 9.55
C THR A 72 18.07 -11.71 9.94
N LYS A 73 17.78 -12.57 8.95
CA LYS A 73 17.56 -14.01 9.14
C LYS A 73 18.74 -14.67 9.85
N VAL A 74 19.95 -14.52 9.30
CA VAL A 74 21.15 -15.15 9.87
C VAL A 74 21.42 -14.66 11.29
N ARG A 75 21.17 -13.38 11.58
CA ARG A 75 21.33 -12.83 12.93
C ARG A 75 20.30 -13.36 13.92
N PHE A 76 19.04 -13.54 13.51
CA PHE A 76 18.02 -14.18 14.35
C PHE A 76 18.33 -15.65 14.63
N GLU A 77 19.03 -16.34 13.72
CA GLU A 77 19.52 -17.71 13.91
C GLU A 77 20.80 -17.77 14.78
N GLY A 78 21.27 -16.65 15.33
CA GLY A 78 22.46 -16.56 16.17
C GLY A 78 23.79 -16.47 15.41
N GLY A 79 23.74 -16.41 14.07
CA GLY A 79 24.90 -16.20 13.21
C GLY A 79 25.27 -14.72 13.04
N ASN A 80 26.31 -14.46 12.24
CA ASN A 80 26.73 -13.10 11.87
C ASN A 80 27.03 -13.02 10.37
N ALA A 81 26.03 -12.70 9.57
CA ALA A 81 26.21 -12.47 8.14
C ALA A 81 26.95 -11.16 7.89
N THR A 82 27.99 -11.21 7.07
CA THR A 82 28.69 -10.00 6.60
C THR A 82 27.95 -9.37 5.42
N PHE A 83 28.23 -8.09 5.14
CA PHE A 83 27.72 -7.41 3.95
C PHE A 83 27.91 -8.22 2.65
N MET A 84 29.09 -8.83 2.46
CA MET A 84 29.41 -9.59 1.25
C MET A 84 28.64 -10.92 1.17
N ASP A 85 28.36 -11.56 2.31
CA ASP A 85 27.57 -12.79 2.33
C ASP A 85 26.14 -12.54 1.87
N SER A 86 25.56 -11.40 2.26
CA SER A 86 24.23 -10.98 1.83
C SER A 86 24.15 -10.67 0.34
N ILE A 87 25.18 -10.00 -0.20
CA ILE A 87 25.30 -9.75 -1.64
C ILE A 87 25.43 -11.07 -2.41
N LYS A 88 26.30 -11.98 -1.96
CA LYS A 88 26.46 -13.32 -2.57
C LYS A 88 25.15 -14.09 -2.54
N PHE A 89 24.45 -14.07 -1.41
CA PHE A 89 23.14 -14.71 -1.29
C PHE A 89 22.14 -14.11 -2.30
N ALA A 90 22.01 -12.78 -2.36
CA ALA A 90 21.13 -12.13 -3.32
C ALA A 90 21.47 -12.46 -4.78
N MET A 91 22.76 -12.57 -5.11
CA MET A 91 23.23 -12.98 -6.44
C MET A 91 22.77 -14.41 -6.83
N THR A 92 22.73 -15.35 -5.87
CA THR A 92 22.19 -16.70 -6.14
C THR A 92 20.67 -16.70 -6.39
N ARG A 93 19.97 -15.62 -6.02
CA ARG A 93 18.52 -15.46 -6.15
C ARG A 93 18.10 -14.52 -7.27
N LEU A 94 19.03 -14.11 -8.15
CA LEU A 94 18.77 -13.18 -9.26
C LEU A 94 17.52 -13.51 -10.10
N PRO A 95 17.27 -14.76 -10.53
CA PRO A 95 16.08 -15.07 -11.33
C PRO A 95 14.77 -14.77 -10.59
N ARG A 96 14.72 -15.03 -9.28
CA ARG A 96 13.54 -14.79 -8.43
C ARG A 96 13.36 -13.30 -8.17
N ILE A 97 14.45 -12.58 -7.90
CA ILE A 97 14.46 -11.12 -7.73
C ILE A 97 13.96 -10.46 -9.03
N LEU A 98 14.47 -10.86 -10.18
CA LEU A 98 14.04 -10.34 -11.48
C LEU A 98 12.56 -10.63 -11.73
N ALA A 99 12.10 -11.86 -11.48
CA ALA A 99 10.70 -12.23 -11.66
C ALA A 99 9.76 -11.42 -10.76
N TRP A 100 10.11 -11.22 -9.48
CA TRP A 100 9.36 -10.35 -8.57
C TRP A 100 9.35 -8.88 -9.01
N SER A 101 10.50 -8.41 -9.50
CA SER A 101 10.64 -7.03 -9.97
C SER A 101 9.80 -6.77 -11.21
N ALA A 102 9.68 -7.75 -12.10
CA ALA A 102 8.78 -7.70 -13.24
C ALA A 102 7.31 -7.60 -12.79
N VAL A 103 6.88 -8.44 -11.85
CA VAL A 103 5.52 -8.36 -11.27
C VAL A 103 5.27 -6.98 -10.64
N SER A 104 6.21 -6.50 -9.82
CA SER A 104 6.10 -5.19 -9.16
C SER A 104 6.05 -4.04 -10.16
N ALA A 105 6.88 -4.09 -11.20
CA ALA A 105 6.92 -3.08 -12.25
C ALA A 105 5.65 -3.06 -13.11
N THR A 106 5.09 -4.24 -13.42
CA THR A 106 3.81 -4.34 -14.10
C THR A 106 2.69 -3.69 -13.27
N VAL A 107 2.63 -3.96 -11.96
CA VAL A 107 1.64 -3.32 -11.09
C VAL A 107 1.87 -1.81 -10.98
N GLY A 108 3.13 -1.37 -10.84
CA GLY A 108 3.48 0.05 -10.84
C GLY A 108 3.04 0.76 -12.13
N LEU A 109 3.28 0.14 -13.29
CA LEU A 109 2.86 0.66 -14.58
C LEU A 109 1.32 0.71 -14.70
N LEU A 110 0.62 -0.34 -14.25
CA LEU A 110 -0.84 -0.35 -14.25
C LEU A 110 -1.41 0.77 -13.38
N LEU A 111 -0.89 0.95 -12.16
CA LEU A 111 -1.30 2.06 -11.29
C LEU A 111 -1.02 3.42 -11.93
N HIS A 112 0.10 3.57 -12.64
CA HIS A 112 0.44 4.80 -13.36
C HIS A 112 -0.52 5.06 -14.54
N MET A 113 -0.88 4.03 -15.31
CA MET A 113 -1.87 4.14 -16.39
C MET A 113 -3.26 4.51 -15.85
N LEU A 114 -3.65 3.94 -14.71
CA LEU A 114 -4.88 4.31 -14.01
C LEU A 114 -4.85 5.79 -13.59
N ASP A 115 -3.72 6.28 -13.09
CA ASP A 115 -3.56 7.71 -12.74
C ASP A 115 -3.79 8.64 -13.91
N GLN A 116 -3.22 8.30 -15.07
CA GLN A 116 -3.40 9.08 -16.28
C GLN A 116 -4.86 9.10 -16.75
N LEU A 117 -5.57 7.97 -16.64
CA LEU A 117 -7.00 7.88 -16.95
C LEU A 117 -7.84 8.73 -15.97
N ALA A 118 -7.53 8.68 -14.68
CA ALA A 118 -8.19 9.49 -13.65
C ALA A 118 -8.12 10.99 -13.97
N ASN A 119 -6.91 11.44 -14.32
CA ASN A 119 -6.61 12.84 -14.61
C ASN A 119 -7.30 13.34 -15.90
N ARG A 120 -7.49 12.45 -16.88
CA ARG A 120 -8.23 12.78 -18.12
C ARG A 120 -9.74 12.88 -17.93
N LEU A 121 -10.30 12.13 -16.99
CA LEU A 121 -11.76 12.04 -16.83
C LEU A 121 -12.38 13.32 -16.24
N GLY A 122 -11.61 14.17 -15.55
CA GLY A 122 -12.06 15.46 -15.02
C GLY A 122 -13.25 15.37 -14.04
N GLY A 123 -13.46 16.42 -13.24
CA GLY A 123 -14.63 16.52 -12.36
C GLY A 123 -14.75 15.38 -11.32
N VAL A 124 -16.00 15.02 -10.99
CA VAL A 124 -16.32 14.05 -9.91
C VAL A 124 -15.88 12.62 -10.26
N GLY A 125 -15.92 12.25 -11.55
CA GLY A 125 -15.48 10.94 -12.03
C GLY A 125 -13.98 10.70 -11.83
N GLY A 126 -13.16 11.71 -12.14
CA GLY A 126 -11.71 11.65 -11.88
C GLY A 126 -11.37 11.58 -10.38
N MET A 127 -12.12 12.29 -9.53
CA MET A 127 -11.91 12.26 -8.08
C MET A 127 -12.19 10.88 -7.48
N LEU A 128 -13.29 10.23 -7.88
CA LEU A 128 -13.60 8.86 -7.46
C LEU A 128 -12.54 7.86 -7.91
N PHE A 129 -12.10 7.97 -9.16
CA PHE A 129 -11.10 7.06 -9.71
C PHE A 129 -9.74 7.20 -9.02
N SER A 130 -9.32 8.44 -8.72
CA SER A 130 -8.11 8.72 -7.94
C SER A 130 -8.18 8.10 -6.53
N PHE A 131 -9.35 8.15 -5.89
CA PHE A 131 -9.54 7.51 -4.59
C PHE A 131 -9.39 5.98 -4.67
N ILE A 132 -10.02 5.34 -5.67
CA ILE A 132 -9.92 3.89 -5.89
C ILE A 132 -8.46 3.48 -6.15
N GLN A 133 -7.75 4.21 -7.01
CA GLN A 133 -6.34 3.94 -7.29
C GLN A 133 -5.45 4.05 -6.05
N LYS A 134 -5.66 5.06 -5.20
CA LYS A 134 -4.94 5.18 -3.93
C LYS A 134 -5.21 4.00 -3.01
N MET A 135 -6.46 3.54 -2.93
CA MET A 135 -6.83 2.34 -2.17
C MET A 135 -6.18 1.07 -2.74
N LEU A 136 -6.14 0.92 -4.07
CA LEU A 136 -5.46 -0.21 -4.72
C LEU A 136 -3.95 -0.19 -4.46
N GLY A 137 -3.32 0.98 -4.53
CA GLY A 137 -1.90 1.14 -4.20
C GLY A 137 -1.59 0.79 -2.75
N LEU A 138 -2.44 1.22 -1.81
CA LEU A 138 -2.32 0.85 -0.40
C LEU A 138 -2.53 -0.65 -0.17
N ALA A 139 -3.56 -1.24 -0.77
CA ALA A 139 -3.83 -2.67 -0.69
C ALA A 139 -2.64 -3.49 -1.23
N TRP A 140 -2.07 -3.08 -2.38
CA TRP A 140 -0.86 -3.68 -2.93
C TRP A 140 0.31 -3.57 -1.96
N SER A 141 0.56 -2.39 -1.39
CA SER A 141 1.64 -2.21 -0.42
C SER A 141 1.48 -3.12 0.79
N VAL A 142 0.26 -3.28 1.32
CA VAL A 142 -0.01 -4.16 2.47
C VAL A 142 0.23 -5.62 2.10
N VAL A 143 -0.35 -6.09 1.00
CA VAL A 143 -0.24 -7.48 0.54
C VAL A 143 1.21 -7.88 0.27
N THR A 144 2.05 -6.94 -0.13
CA THR A 144 3.43 -7.22 -0.55
C THR A 144 4.49 -7.07 0.56
N VAL A 145 4.09 -6.65 1.77
CA VAL A 145 5.01 -6.42 2.90
C VAL A 145 5.90 -7.64 3.18
N PHE A 146 5.34 -8.86 3.19
CA PHE A 146 6.09 -10.07 3.52
C PHE A 146 6.57 -10.87 2.30
N VAL A 147 6.43 -10.34 1.09
CA VAL A 147 6.84 -11.07 -0.12
C VAL A 147 8.35 -11.32 -0.13
N VAL A 148 9.17 -10.30 0.15
CA VAL A 148 10.63 -10.47 0.20
C VAL A 148 11.05 -11.42 1.33
N PRO A 149 10.53 -11.30 2.58
CA PRO A 149 10.68 -12.32 3.61
C PRO A 149 10.33 -13.74 3.13
N ALA A 150 9.16 -13.95 2.53
CA ALA A 150 8.73 -15.26 2.03
C ALA A 150 9.70 -15.81 0.96
N MET A 151 10.16 -14.97 0.02
CA MET A 151 11.17 -15.38 -0.97
C MET A 151 12.50 -15.81 -0.35
N VAL A 152 12.91 -15.21 0.77
CA VAL A 152 14.18 -15.52 1.43
C VAL A 152 14.07 -16.73 2.37
N TYR A 153 12.98 -16.84 3.13
CA TYR A 153 12.81 -17.90 4.13
C TYR A 153 12.34 -19.21 3.50
N GLU A 154 11.39 -19.14 2.58
CA GLU A 154 10.71 -20.31 2.01
C GLU A 154 11.20 -20.66 0.61
N ASP A 155 12.11 -19.86 0.06
CA ASP A 155 12.62 -20.00 -1.31
C ASP A 155 11.48 -20.16 -2.32
N LEU A 156 10.52 -19.24 -2.28
CA LEU A 156 9.36 -19.21 -3.17
C LEU A 156 9.56 -18.33 -4.40
N GLY A 157 8.83 -18.64 -5.47
CA GLY A 157 8.64 -17.76 -6.61
C GLY A 157 7.69 -16.59 -6.28
N PRO A 158 7.60 -15.57 -7.15
CA PRO A 158 6.86 -14.34 -6.84
C PRO A 158 5.38 -14.56 -6.54
N PHE A 159 4.69 -15.43 -7.29
CA PHE A 159 3.27 -15.69 -7.07
C PHE A 159 2.99 -16.45 -5.78
N ASP A 160 3.83 -17.44 -5.44
CA ASP A 160 3.67 -18.19 -4.20
C ASP A 160 4.11 -17.36 -2.99
N ALA A 161 5.11 -16.49 -3.15
CA ALA A 161 5.50 -15.53 -2.12
C ALA A 161 4.39 -14.51 -1.83
N ILE A 162 3.59 -14.09 -2.83
CA ILE A 162 2.38 -13.28 -2.59
C ILE A 162 1.38 -14.07 -1.75
N LYS A 163 1.11 -15.34 -2.09
CA LYS A 163 0.18 -16.18 -1.32
C LYS A 163 0.65 -16.34 0.13
N SER A 164 1.91 -16.69 0.32
CA SER A 164 2.54 -16.80 1.64
C SER A 164 2.47 -15.48 2.43
N SER A 165 2.71 -14.33 1.78
CA SER A 165 2.56 -13.01 2.39
C SER A 165 1.13 -12.73 2.85
N VAL A 166 0.12 -13.07 2.03
CA VAL A 166 -1.30 -12.93 2.39
C VAL A 166 -1.67 -13.86 3.55
N GLU A 167 -1.19 -15.10 3.56
CA GLU A 167 -1.42 -16.04 4.66
C GLU A 167 -0.77 -15.57 5.96
N ALA A 168 0.47 -15.06 5.90
CA ALA A 168 1.17 -14.47 7.04
C ALA A 168 0.44 -13.22 7.59
N LEU A 169 -0.06 -12.36 6.70
CA LEU A 169 -0.91 -11.21 7.07
C LEU A 169 -2.21 -11.67 7.73
N LYS A 170 -2.90 -12.66 7.16
CA LYS A 170 -4.14 -13.20 7.75
C LYS A 170 -3.89 -13.82 9.12
N LYS A 171 -2.78 -14.53 9.31
CA LYS A 171 -2.45 -15.17 10.58
C LYS A 171 -2.05 -14.18 11.67
N THR A 172 -1.25 -13.18 11.31
CA THR A 172 -0.64 -12.26 12.29
C THR A 172 -1.52 -11.04 12.53
N TRP A 173 -2.22 -10.60 11.51
CA TRP A 173 -2.99 -9.37 11.49
C TRP A 173 -4.44 -9.57 11.08
N GLY A 174 -4.88 -10.77 10.68
CA GLY A 174 -6.21 -10.97 10.07
C GLY A 174 -7.35 -10.47 10.95
N GLU A 175 -7.39 -10.87 12.23
CA GLU A 175 -8.44 -10.39 13.12
C GLU A 175 -8.33 -8.89 13.44
N SER A 176 -7.12 -8.34 13.54
CA SER A 176 -6.88 -6.92 13.86
C SER A 176 -7.07 -5.99 12.66
N LEU A 177 -6.69 -6.43 11.45
CA LEU A 177 -6.90 -5.72 10.18
C LEU A 177 -8.35 -5.75 9.77
N ILE A 178 -9.03 -6.90 9.88
CA ILE A 178 -10.47 -6.97 9.60
C ILE A 178 -11.24 -6.11 10.61
N ARG A 179 -10.81 -6.09 11.89
CA ARG A 179 -11.43 -5.21 12.90
C ARG A 179 -11.17 -3.71 12.66
N HIS A 180 -9.93 -3.32 12.37
CA HIS A 180 -9.54 -1.91 12.23
C HIS A 180 -9.82 -1.32 10.83
N TYR A 181 -9.47 -2.06 9.78
CA TYR A 181 -9.66 -1.64 8.39
C TYR A 181 -10.98 -2.12 7.79
N GLY A 182 -11.66 -3.11 8.37
CA GLY A 182 -12.97 -3.55 7.89
C GLY A 182 -14.02 -2.44 7.96
N LEU A 183 -14.07 -1.68 9.07
CA LEU A 183 -14.95 -0.51 9.17
C LEU A 183 -14.60 0.56 8.11
N GLY A 184 -13.31 0.77 7.83
CA GLY A 184 -12.83 1.66 6.79
C GLY A 184 -13.20 1.22 5.37
N LEU A 185 -13.09 -0.08 5.08
CA LEU A 185 -13.48 -0.69 3.80
C LEU A 185 -14.99 -0.60 3.58
N VAL A 186 -15.79 -0.92 4.60
CA VAL A 186 -17.26 -0.79 4.51
C VAL A 186 -17.63 0.69 4.31
N LYS A 187 -17.03 1.62 5.06
CA LYS A 187 -17.21 3.07 4.83
C LYS A 187 -16.90 3.47 3.39
N ALA A 188 -15.78 2.98 2.85
CA ALA A 188 -15.35 3.29 1.49
C ALA A 188 -16.35 2.77 0.45
N ILE A 189 -16.89 1.55 0.63
CA ILE A 189 -17.92 0.98 -0.24
C ILE A 189 -19.18 1.85 -0.22
N PHE A 190 -19.69 2.21 0.97
CA PHE A 190 -20.87 3.07 1.10
C PHE A 190 -20.66 4.45 0.45
N LEU A 191 -19.47 5.03 0.57
CA LEU A 191 -19.13 6.28 -0.11
C LEU A 191 -19.13 6.12 -1.63
N VAL A 192 -18.41 5.13 -2.17
CA VAL A 192 -18.32 4.92 -3.63
C VAL A 192 -19.70 4.65 -4.22
N VAL A 193 -20.45 3.71 -3.65
CA VAL A 193 -21.80 3.36 -4.14
C VAL A 193 -22.72 4.57 -4.07
N GLY A 194 -22.73 5.29 -2.96
CA GLY A 194 -23.62 6.44 -2.80
C GLY A 194 -23.25 7.64 -3.65
N VAL A 195 -21.96 7.88 -3.93
CA VAL A 195 -21.57 8.91 -4.89
C VAL A 195 -21.96 8.51 -6.30
N VAL A 196 -21.75 7.25 -6.71
CA VAL A 196 -22.19 6.76 -8.03
C VAL A 196 -23.70 6.93 -8.19
N VAL A 197 -24.49 6.48 -7.23
CA VAL A 197 -25.96 6.63 -7.23
C VAL A 197 -26.35 8.11 -7.21
N GLY A 198 -25.69 8.94 -6.41
CA GLY A 198 -25.95 10.37 -6.34
C GLY A 198 -25.63 11.11 -7.64
N ILE A 199 -24.60 10.70 -8.38
CA ILE A 199 -24.31 11.24 -9.71
C ILE A 199 -25.46 10.89 -10.68
N PHE A 200 -25.91 9.62 -10.70
CA PHE A 200 -27.06 9.24 -11.51
C PHE A 200 -28.33 10.02 -11.13
N LEU A 201 -28.54 10.26 -9.84
CA LEU A 201 -29.65 11.06 -9.33
C LEU A 201 -29.54 12.52 -9.81
N ILE A 202 -28.37 13.14 -9.76
CA ILE A 202 -28.12 14.50 -10.27
C ILE A 202 -28.41 14.57 -11.77
N ILE A 203 -27.97 13.58 -12.56
CA ILE A 203 -28.23 13.51 -14.01
C ILE A 203 -29.74 13.34 -14.29
N ALA A 204 -30.45 12.57 -13.48
CA ALA A 204 -31.89 12.39 -13.63
C ALA A 204 -32.66 13.67 -13.26
N LEU A 205 -32.30 14.32 -12.16
CA LEU A 205 -32.96 15.54 -11.66
C LEU A 205 -32.61 16.79 -12.47
N SER A 206 -31.45 16.84 -13.13
CA SER A 206 -31.09 17.97 -14.00
C SER A 206 -32.05 18.16 -15.17
N LYS A 207 -32.80 17.11 -15.56
CA LYS A 207 -33.90 17.20 -16.53
C LYS A 207 -35.05 18.13 -16.07
N LEU A 208 -35.15 18.41 -14.77
CA LEU A 208 -36.11 19.34 -14.18
C LEU A 208 -35.59 20.80 -14.15
N GLY A 209 -34.43 21.07 -14.77
CA GLY A 209 -33.80 22.38 -14.79
C GLY A 209 -32.82 22.63 -13.64
N GLY A 210 -32.33 23.88 -13.51
CA GLY A 210 -31.26 24.23 -12.58
C GLY A 210 -31.56 23.92 -11.10
N ILE A 211 -32.82 24.01 -10.69
CA ILE A 211 -33.27 23.66 -9.33
C ILE A 211 -33.07 22.17 -9.04
N GLY A 212 -33.35 21.29 -10.01
CA GLY A 212 -33.16 19.85 -9.86
C GLY A 212 -31.69 19.46 -9.69
N THR A 213 -30.79 20.12 -10.40
CA THR A 213 -29.34 19.93 -10.25
C THR A 213 -28.86 20.34 -8.86
N VAL A 214 -29.27 21.52 -8.37
CA VAL A 214 -28.91 22.00 -7.03
C VAL A 214 -29.43 21.05 -5.95
N LEU A 215 -30.68 20.59 -6.08
CA LEU A 215 -31.28 19.62 -5.15
C LEU A 215 -30.49 18.31 -5.12
N GLY A 216 -30.12 17.77 -6.29
CA GLY A 216 -29.31 16.54 -6.37
C GLY A 216 -27.94 16.69 -5.71
N ILE A 217 -27.27 17.82 -5.88
CA ILE A 217 -25.98 18.11 -5.23
C ILE A 217 -26.13 18.18 -3.71
N VAL A 218 -27.15 18.89 -3.22
CA VAL A 218 -27.43 19.01 -1.78
C VAL A 218 -27.69 17.62 -1.17
N LEU A 219 -28.51 16.79 -1.82
CA LEU A 219 -28.80 15.44 -1.36
C LEU A 219 -27.54 14.56 -1.31
N LEU A 220 -26.67 14.66 -2.33
CA LEU A 220 -25.40 13.94 -2.35
C LEU A 220 -24.48 14.38 -1.20
N ILE A 221 -24.37 15.69 -0.95
CA ILE A 221 -23.57 16.22 0.16
C ILE A 221 -24.13 15.73 1.50
N CYS A 222 -25.46 15.80 1.70
CA CYS A 222 -26.10 15.29 2.92
C CYS A 222 -25.85 13.80 3.13
N TYR A 223 -25.94 12.99 2.07
CA TYR A 223 -25.63 11.57 2.12
C TYR A 223 -24.17 11.32 2.53
N VAL A 224 -23.21 11.96 1.86
CA VAL A 224 -21.78 11.80 2.14
C VAL A 224 -21.47 12.20 3.59
N MET A 225 -22.04 13.32 4.06
CA MET A 225 -21.89 13.78 5.43
C MET A 225 -22.47 12.77 6.43
N MET A 226 -23.65 12.21 6.16
CA MET A 226 -24.27 11.18 7.00
C MET A 226 -23.40 9.92 7.09
N VAL A 227 -22.87 9.42 5.96
CA VAL A 227 -21.96 8.26 5.96
C VAL A 227 -20.70 8.57 6.79
N ILE A 228 -20.09 9.74 6.59
CA ILE A 228 -18.89 10.11 7.36
C ILE A 228 -19.19 10.14 8.87
N LEU A 229 -20.32 10.73 9.28
CA LEU A 229 -20.73 10.82 10.68
C LEU A 229 -20.96 9.44 11.29
N VAL A 230 -21.77 8.58 10.65
CA VAL A 230 -22.08 7.24 11.16
C VAL A 230 -20.81 6.43 11.36
N PHE A 231 -19.93 6.38 10.36
CA PHE A 231 -18.68 5.63 10.49
C PHE A 231 -17.67 6.27 11.45
N SER A 232 -17.74 7.59 11.66
CA SER A 232 -16.92 8.24 12.69
C SER A 232 -17.36 7.82 14.10
N VAL A 233 -18.67 7.73 14.34
CA VAL A 233 -19.21 7.25 15.61
C VAL A 233 -18.86 5.78 15.82
N LEU A 234 -19.06 4.94 14.80
CA LEU A 234 -18.72 3.51 14.87
C LEU A 234 -17.23 3.30 15.18
N ASN A 235 -16.33 4.04 14.53
CA ASN A 235 -14.90 3.99 14.83
C ASN A 235 -14.59 4.46 16.27
N GLY A 236 -15.26 5.50 16.76
CA GLY A 236 -15.11 5.97 18.14
C GLY A 236 -15.53 4.92 19.16
N VAL A 237 -16.70 4.30 18.98
CA VAL A 237 -17.20 3.21 19.82
C VAL A 237 -16.25 2.01 19.76
N PHE A 238 -15.82 1.62 18.56
CA PHE A 238 -14.93 0.49 18.36
C PHE A 238 -13.57 0.68 19.04
N ASN A 239 -12.93 1.84 18.83
CA ASN A 239 -11.64 2.15 19.46
C ASN A 239 -11.76 2.22 20.99
N THR A 240 -12.88 2.75 21.51
CA THR A 240 -13.14 2.78 22.95
C THR A 240 -13.30 1.36 23.50
N ALA A 241 -14.05 0.49 22.83
CA ALA A 241 -14.20 -0.91 23.22
C ALA A 241 -12.86 -1.66 23.19
N LEU A 242 -12.01 -1.41 22.19
CA LEU A 242 -10.68 -1.99 22.10
C LEU A 242 -9.76 -1.49 23.23
N PHE A 243 -9.82 -0.19 23.55
CA PHE A 243 -9.10 0.40 24.67
C PHE A 243 -9.52 -0.22 26.00
N VAL A 244 -10.83 -0.34 26.23
CA VAL A 244 -11.38 -0.99 27.43
C VAL A 244 -10.93 -2.46 27.48
N TYR A 245 -11.04 -3.23 26.41
CA TYR A 245 -10.59 -4.62 26.37
C TYR A 245 -9.08 -4.78 26.67
N ALA A 246 -8.24 -3.94 26.05
CA ALA A 246 -6.80 -3.97 26.28
C ALA A 246 -6.44 -3.58 27.72
N ASN A 247 -7.15 -2.61 28.30
CA ASN A 247 -6.87 -2.07 29.61
C ASN A 247 -7.53 -2.88 30.75
N GLU A 248 -8.69 -3.51 30.52
CA GLU A 248 -9.31 -4.47 31.44
C GLU A 248 -8.55 -5.80 31.45
N GLY A 249 -8.00 -6.23 30.31
CA GLY A 249 -7.05 -7.34 30.26
C GLY A 249 -5.75 -7.04 31.01
N GLN A 250 -5.26 -5.79 30.91
CA GLN A 250 -4.13 -5.33 31.74
C GLN A 250 -4.51 -5.16 33.21
N ALA A 251 -5.69 -4.65 33.53
CA ALA A 251 -6.19 -4.53 34.91
C ALA A 251 -6.35 -5.91 35.55
N ALA A 252 -6.90 -6.90 34.85
CA ALA A 252 -6.98 -8.29 35.32
C ALA A 252 -5.60 -8.94 35.53
N SER A 253 -4.57 -8.51 34.78
CA SER A 253 -3.18 -8.98 34.97
C SER A 253 -2.38 -8.19 36.03
N ALA A 254 -2.72 -6.91 36.23
CA ALA A 254 -2.04 -6.00 37.16
C ALA A 254 -2.61 -6.06 38.58
N PHE A 255 -3.89 -6.43 38.71
CA PHE A 255 -4.51 -6.82 39.97
C PHE A 255 -4.46 -8.35 40.03
N GLY A 256 -3.39 -8.90 40.61
CA GLY A 256 -3.24 -10.34 40.82
C GLY A 256 -4.47 -10.97 41.49
N GLU A 257 -4.66 -12.28 41.32
CA GLU A 257 -5.79 -13.07 41.84
C GLU A 257 -6.17 -12.77 43.32
N ASP A 258 -5.22 -12.25 44.09
CA ASP A 258 -5.39 -11.81 45.48
C ASP A 258 -6.37 -10.64 45.67
N VAL A 259 -6.54 -9.76 44.67
CA VAL A 259 -7.45 -8.58 44.77
C VAL A 259 -8.87 -8.93 44.29
N LEU A 260 -8.99 -9.83 43.31
CA LEU A 260 -10.28 -10.27 42.76
C LEU A 260 -11.03 -11.25 43.69
N SER A 261 -10.30 -12.02 44.50
CA SER A 261 -10.92 -12.92 45.51
C SER A 261 -11.60 -12.19 46.68
N GLY A 262 -11.22 -10.93 46.95
CA GLY A 262 -11.83 -10.08 47.98
C GLY A 262 -13.06 -9.29 47.53
N ALA A 263 -13.20 -8.98 46.24
CA ALA A 263 -14.27 -8.11 45.73
C ALA A 263 -15.61 -8.84 45.49
N PHE A 264 -15.62 -10.17 45.44
CA PHE A 264 -16.84 -10.99 45.30
C PHE A 264 -17.30 -11.65 46.62
N ARG A 265 -16.73 -11.27 47.77
CA ARG A 265 -17.17 -11.73 49.10
C ARG A 265 -17.38 -10.56 50.08
N ALA A 266 -18.49 -9.84 49.87
CA ALA A 266 -19.30 -9.07 50.82
C ALA A 266 -19.93 -7.90 50.02
N LYS A 267 -21.23 -7.80 49.79
CA LYS A 267 -22.41 -8.25 50.53
C LYS A 267 -23.55 -8.48 49.53
#